data_AF-A0A0D2GQ53-F1
#
_entry.id   AF-A0A0D2GQ53-F1
#
_cell.length_a   1.000
_cell.length_b   1.000
_cell.length_c   1.000
_cell.angle_alpha   90.00
_cell.angle_beta   90.00
_cell.angle_gamma   90.00
#
_symmetry.space_group_name_H-M   'P 1'
#
loop_
_entity.id
_entity.type
_entity.pdbx_description
1 polymer ?
#
loop_
_entity_poly.entity_id
_entity_poly.type
_entity_poly.pdbx_seq_one_letter_code
_entity_poly.pdbx_strand_id
1 'polypeptide(L)'
;MVKPSPQLCARLRFTTKQVGRGFYRGNRAGAMGAHTEFGRYVIDWRKTVHWNMPEIKDFPLTPFVTMEMEPKSRAEDRPDGTTYVPQRVDALEFLRTWKKTNPLEYDGIVAHQEEERRRFAAVASEQNREVGEEQEQEQEQEQAQQEAQQWAREQVHQQSQRSTQKQIQQQTRSIHTTRRLGMPAQAPAPQEQTEPPLKEWNQMSRAERKGLVNKATTSELRQLRRERKGQKITQQEKKETKRDIKGRLRRELIGEGIFQDEKQLQKLLTEEGRRRKQAGLPRATDEEKTRFLEGLQRKPESTGLFGRIFGAKQ
;
A
#
# COMPACT_ATOMS: atom_id res chain seq x y z
N MET A 1 7.36 50.07 44.56
CA MET A 1 6.84 49.20 43.49
C MET A 1 6.68 50.06 42.24
N VAL A 2 7.50 49.86 41.21
CA VAL A 2 7.51 50.70 40.00
C VAL A 2 6.22 50.45 39.23
N LYS A 3 5.35 51.46 39.12
CA LYS A 3 4.20 51.39 38.23
C LYS A 3 4.73 51.46 36.79
N PRO A 4 4.44 50.48 35.93
CA PRO A 4 4.90 50.51 34.54
C PRO A 4 4.39 51.77 33.84
N SER A 5 5.22 52.37 32.98
CA SER A 5 4.79 53.53 32.19
C SER A 5 3.59 53.15 31.31
N PRO A 6 2.68 54.08 30.99
CA PRO A 6 1.54 53.79 30.11
C PRO A 6 1.97 53.14 28.77
N GLN A 7 3.15 53.53 28.27
CA GLN A 7 3.79 52.97 27.08
C GLN A 7 4.20 51.50 27.27
N LEU A 8 4.70 51.12 28.46
CA LEU A 8 5.02 49.73 28.79
C LEU A 8 3.74 48.90 28.96
N CYS A 9 2.72 49.44 29.64
CA CYS A 9 1.42 48.79 29.82
C CYS A 9 0.77 48.41 28.49
N ALA A 10 0.86 49.28 27.48
CA ALA A 10 0.33 49.01 26.14
C ALA A 10 1.03 47.86 25.40
N ARG A 11 2.25 47.48 25.82
CA ARG A 11 3.03 46.37 25.23
C ARG A 11 2.86 45.04 25.98
N LEU A 12 2.28 45.05 27.18
CA LEU A 12 2.05 43.83 27.95
C LEU A 12 0.99 42.96 27.24
N ARG A 13 1.17 41.64 27.27
CA ARG A 13 0.20 40.72 26.68
C ARG A 13 -1.12 40.78 27.43
N PHE A 14 -2.22 41.00 26.69
CA PHE A 14 -3.54 41.05 27.30
C PHE A 14 -3.91 39.74 28.03
N THR A 15 -4.43 39.89 29.23
CA THR A 15 -5.12 38.83 29.98
C THR A 15 -6.63 38.92 29.71
N THR A 16 -7.36 37.85 30.06
CA THR A 16 -8.82 37.80 29.90
C THR A 16 -9.58 38.86 30.69
N LYS A 17 -8.93 39.53 31.66
CA LYS A 17 -9.55 40.54 32.53
C LYS A 17 -9.31 41.98 32.05
N GLN A 18 -8.42 42.18 31.07
CA GLN A 18 -8.03 43.52 30.61
C GLN A 18 -8.85 44.02 29.42
N VAL A 19 -9.48 43.12 28.67
CA VAL A 19 -10.26 43.43 27.47
C VAL A 19 -11.73 43.13 27.77
N GLY A 20 -12.65 43.94 27.23
CA GLY A 20 -14.08 43.80 27.42
C GLY A 20 -14.70 42.60 26.71
N ARG A 21 -15.98 42.73 26.32
CA ARG A 21 -16.74 41.67 25.63
C ARG A 21 -16.07 41.31 24.28
N GLY A 22 -16.05 40.02 23.94
CA GLY A 22 -15.54 39.50 22.66
C GLY A 22 -14.11 38.95 22.70
N PHE A 23 -13.32 39.23 23.74
CA PHE A 23 -11.98 38.65 23.88
C PHE A 23 -12.02 37.39 24.76
N TYR A 24 -11.75 36.23 24.17
CA TYR A 24 -11.59 34.96 24.89
C TYR A 24 -10.16 34.42 24.73
N ARG A 25 -9.56 34.01 25.84
CA ARG A 25 -8.24 33.34 25.88
C ARG A 25 -8.32 32.15 26.83
N GLY A 26 -8.09 30.94 26.31
CA GLY A 26 -8.13 29.71 27.11
C GLY A 26 -6.92 29.51 28.01
N ASN A 27 -7.07 28.66 29.03
CA ASN A 27 -6.04 28.33 30.04
C ASN A 27 -5.36 26.97 29.79
N ARG A 28 -5.34 26.47 28.55
CA ARG A 28 -4.86 25.11 28.19
C ARG A 28 -5.58 23.97 28.94
N ALA A 29 -6.84 24.16 29.28
CA ALA A 29 -7.67 23.13 29.90
C ALA A 29 -7.98 21.92 28.97
N GLY A 30 -7.54 21.97 27.70
CA GLY A 30 -7.80 20.95 26.69
C GLY A 30 -9.15 21.11 25.98
N ALA A 31 -9.27 20.53 24.79
CA ALA A 31 -10.50 20.55 23.98
C ALA A 31 -11.32 19.28 24.24
N MET A 32 -12.29 19.36 25.15
CA MET A 32 -13.09 18.21 25.61
C MET A 32 -14.26 17.85 24.70
N GLY A 33 -14.34 18.40 23.49
CA GLY A 33 -15.55 18.33 22.67
C GLY A 33 -15.51 19.25 21.46
N ALA A 34 -16.69 19.68 21.02
CA ALA A 34 -16.89 20.60 19.91
C ALA A 34 -18.01 21.60 20.22
N HIS A 35 -17.87 22.83 19.71
CA HIS A 35 -18.97 23.80 19.70
C HIS A 35 -20.01 23.40 18.65
N THR A 36 -21.30 23.64 18.94
CA THR A 36 -22.37 23.48 17.96
C THR A 36 -22.59 24.78 17.18
N GLU A 37 -23.29 24.70 16.04
CA GLU A 37 -23.67 25.87 15.23
C GLU A 37 -24.49 26.92 16.00
N PHE A 38 -25.23 26.51 17.02
CA PHE A 38 -26.04 27.38 17.88
C PHE A 38 -25.27 27.91 19.11
N GLY A 39 -23.94 27.82 19.14
CA GLY A 39 -23.11 28.31 20.24
C GLY A 39 -23.14 27.47 21.52
N ARG A 40 -23.71 26.24 21.48
CA ARG A 40 -23.61 25.28 22.59
C ARG A 40 -22.28 24.52 22.52
N TYR A 41 -22.01 23.67 23.51
CA TYR A 41 -20.84 22.80 23.53
C TYR A 41 -21.27 21.34 23.75
N VAL A 42 -20.82 20.43 22.89
CA VAL A 42 -21.06 18.99 23.00
C VAL A 42 -19.75 18.34 23.44
N ILE A 43 -19.78 17.65 24.58
CA ILE A 43 -18.62 16.99 25.17
C ILE A 43 -18.37 15.67 24.43
N ASP A 44 -17.13 15.46 23.99
CA ASP A 44 -16.63 14.18 23.50
C ASP A 44 -15.95 13.46 24.67
N TRP A 45 -16.67 12.51 25.26
CA TRP A 45 -16.21 11.75 26.43
C TRP A 45 -14.89 10.98 26.17
N ARG A 46 -14.55 10.70 24.90
CA ARG A 46 -13.28 10.05 24.53
C ARG A 46 -12.06 10.94 24.75
N LYS A 47 -12.25 12.27 24.76
CA LYS A 47 -11.19 13.27 24.99
C LYS A 47 -11.11 13.72 26.44
N THR A 48 -12.11 13.38 27.24
CA THR A 48 -12.15 13.77 28.65
C THR A 48 -11.08 12.99 29.40
N VAL A 49 -10.32 13.68 30.25
CA VAL A 49 -9.27 13.05 31.07
C VAL A 49 -9.92 12.29 32.22
N HIS A 50 -9.58 11.02 32.37
CA HIS A 50 -10.04 10.17 33.46
C HIS A 50 -8.81 9.78 34.31
N TRP A 51 -8.91 9.96 35.62
CA TRP A 51 -7.88 9.55 36.57
C TRP A 51 -8.31 8.22 37.20
N ASN A 52 -7.75 7.12 36.70
CA ASN A 52 -8.10 5.78 37.16
C ASN A 52 -7.49 5.53 38.55
N MET A 53 -8.31 5.63 39.59
CA MET A 53 -7.91 5.30 40.96
C MET A 53 -8.10 3.80 41.20
N PRO A 54 -7.06 3.04 41.59
CA PRO A 54 -7.24 1.65 42.02
C PRO A 54 -8.06 1.61 43.32
N GLU A 55 -8.64 0.45 43.64
CA GLU A 55 -9.26 0.27 44.96
C GLU A 55 -8.16 0.23 46.03
N ILE A 56 -8.19 1.17 46.97
CA ILE A 56 -7.13 1.38 47.98
C ILE A 56 -7.56 0.83 49.36
N LYS A 57 -8.79 0.31 49.48
CA LYS A 57 -9.22 -0.31 50.74
C LYS A 57 -8.29 -1.50 51.01
N ASP A 58 -7.72 -1.53 52.21
CA ASP A 58 -6.79 -2.55 52.67
C ASP A 58 -5.45 -2.63 51.91
N PHE A 59 -5.03 -1.55 51.25
CA PHE A 59 -3.70 -1.47 50.62
C PHE A 59 -2.61 -1.14 51.66
N PRO A 60 -1.68 -2.05 51.98
CA PRO A 60 -0.76 -1.88 53.11
C PRO A 60 0.43 -0.94 52.82
N LEU A 61 0.67 -0.57 51.56
CA LEU A 61 1.81 0.27 51.21
C LEU A 61 1.56 1.73 51.58
N THR A 62 2.49 2.30 52.34
CA THR A 62 2.49 3.72 52.70
C THR A 62 3.56 4.46 51.89
N PRO A 63 3.51 5.81 51.77
CA PRO A 63 4.55 6.57 51.07
C PRO A 63 5.91 6.57 51.79
N PHE A 64 5.97 6.02 53.00
CA PHE A 64 7.18 5.95 53.81
C PHE A 64 7.58 4.50 54.06
N VAL A 65 8.88 4.31 54.25
CA VAL A 65 9.50 3.03 54.59
C VAL A 65 10.14 3.19 55.97
N THR A 66 10.11 2.15 56.81
CA THR A 66 10.71 2.20 58.14
C THR A 66 12.23 2.37 58.05
N MET A 67 12.81 3.20 58.93
CA MET A 67 14.26 3.43 58.95
C MET A 67 15.07 2.20 59.39
N GLU A 68 14.41 1.23 60.04
CA GLU A 68 15.02 -0.04 60.43
C GLU A 68 15.35 -0.93 59.23
N MET A 69 14.68 -0.72 58.08
CA MET A 69 14.95 -1.49 56.87
C MET A 69 16.14 -0.89 56.11
N GLU A 70 17.19 -1.69 55.96
CA GLU A 70 18.36 -1.28 55.18
C GLU A 70 18.00 -1.09 53.69
N PRO A 71 18.54 -0.06 53.02
CA PRO A 71 18.30 0.16 51.61
C PRO A 71 18.91 -0.99 50.80
N LYS A 72 18.05 -1.79 50.16
CA LYS A 72 18.52 -2.88 49.29
C LYS A 72 19.30 -2.30 48.11
N SER A 73 20.56 -2.69 48.00
CA SER A 73 21.36 -2.38 46.82
C SER A 73 20.81 -3.14 45.61
N ARG A 74 20.99 -2.60 44.41
CA ARG A 74 20.68 -3.30 43.15
C ARG A 74 21.76 -4.31 42.77
N ALA A 75 22.78 -4.49 43.60
CA ALA A 75 23.92 -5.31 43.29
C ALA A 75 23.52 -6.79 43.45
N GLU A 76 23.69 -7.57 42.39
CA GLU A 76 23.43 -9.00 42.43
C GLU A 76 24.75 -9.77 42.47
N ASP A 77 24.82 -10.76 43.33
CA ASP A 77 25.97 -11.64 43.43
C ASP A 77 25.88 -12.73 42.35
N ARG A 78 26.82 -12.70 41.42
CA ARG A 78 26.95 -13.74 40.39
C ARG A 78 27.52 -15.01 41.04
N PRO A 79 27.21 -16.23 40.55
CA PRO A 79 27.83 -17.47 41.03
C PRO A 79 29.37 -17.46 40.99
N ASP A 80 29.99 -16.60 40.18
CA ASP A 80 31.45 -16.41 40.11
C ASP A 80 32.02 -15.60 41.31
N GLY A 81 31.18 -15.20 42.27
CA GLY A 81 31.57 -14.39 43.43
C GLY A 81 31.79 -12.90 43.11
N THR A 82 31.52 -12.47 41.88
CA THR A 82 31.57 -11.06 41.49
C THR A 82 30.21 -10.41 41.68
N THR A 83 30.19 -9.31 42.41
CA THR A 83 29.00 -8.47 42.56
C THR A 83 28.86 -7.60 41.31
N TYR A 84 27.75 -7.74 40.58
CA TYR A 84 27.45 -6.95 39.40
C TYR A 84 26.25 -6.03 39.68
N VAL A 85 26.41 -4.74 39.36
CA VAL A 85 25.32 -3.77 39.44
C VAL A 85 24.81 -3.53 38.01
N PRO A 86 23.62 -4.05 37.63
CA PRO A 86 23.07 -3.79 36.32
C PRO A 86 22.79 -2.30 36.14
N GLN A 87 23.54 -1.68 35.21
CA GLN A 87 23.32 -0.27 34.84
C GLN A 87 21.92 -0.06 34.25
N ARG A 88 21.37 -1.09 33.58
CA ARG A 88 20.08 -1.09 32.89
C ARG A 88 19.37 -2.42 33.14
N VAL A 89 18.07 -2.46 32.89
CA VAL A 89 17.31 -3.71 32.87
C VAL A 89 17.82 -4.55 31.70
N ASP A 90 18.52 -5.65 31.99
CA ASP A 90 18.95 -6.58 30.94
C ASP A 90 17.76 -7.40 30.46
N ALA A 91 17.54 -7.41 29.14
CA ALA A 91 16.42 -8.12 28.54
C ALA A 91 16.56 -9.64 28.71
N LEU A 92 17.78 -10.17 28.64
CA LEU A 92 18.00 -11.62 28.79
C LEU A 92 17.77 -12.09 30.23
N GLU A 93 18.23 -11.31 31.20
CA GLU A 93 17.98 -11.55 32.61
C GLU A 93 16.48 -11.49 32.92
N PHE A 94 15.77 -10.48 32.41
CA PHE A 94 14.31 -10.41 32.52
C PHE A 94 13.62 -11.65 31.94
N LEU A 95 14.01 -12.11 30.75
CA LEU A 95 13.44 -13.32 30.14
C LEU A 95 13.71 -14.58 30.97
N ARG A 96 14.90 -14.70 31.56
CA ARG A 96 15.24 -15.82 32.46
C ARG A 96 14.38 -15.79 33.72
N THR A 97 14.25 -14.63 34.35
CA THR A 97 13.42 -14.43 35.54
C THR A 97 11.96 -14.69 35.22
N TRP A 98 11.44 -14.18 34.10
CA TRP A 98 10.06 -14.39 33.68
C TRP A 98 9.74 -15.86 33.39
N LYS A 99 10.64 -16.57 32.68
CA LYS A 99 10.53 -18.02 32.47
C LYS A 99 10.48 -18.78 33.81
N LYS A 100 11.25 -18.33 34.79
CA LYS A 100 11.33 -18.95 36.12
C LYS A 100 10.08 -18.66 36.97
N THR A 101 9.55 -17.44 36.95
CA THR A 101 8.40 -17.04 37.78
C THR A 101 7.07 -17.49 37.19
N ASN A 102 6.89 -17.34 35.88
CA ASN A 102 5.61 -17.60 35.19
C ASN A 102 5.83 -18.50 33.95
N PRO A 103 6.12 -19.80 34.13
CA PRO A 103 6.38 -20.70 33.01
C PRO A 103 5.18 -20.83 32.06
N LEU A 104 3.95 -20.83 32.59
CA LEU A 104 2.73 -20.96 31.79
C LEU A 104 2.54 -19.80 30.80
N GLU A 105 2.78 -18.56 31.23
CA GLU A 105 2.70 -17.38 30.36
C GLU A 105 3.85 -17.36 29.35
N TYR A 106 5.06 -17.69 29.81
CA TYR A 106 6.26 -17.73 28.98
C TYR A 106 6.11 -18.75 27.84
N ASP A 107 5.75 -20.00 28.18
CA ASP A 107 5.60 -21.09 27.22
C ASP A 107 4.48 -20.81 26.22
N GLY A 108 3.36 -20.23 26.68
CA GLY A 108 2.25 -19.83 25.81
C GLY A 108 2.66 -18.78 24.76
N ILE A 109 3.47 -17.79 25.15
CA ILE A 109 3.97 -16.76 24.24
C ILE A 109 5.02 -17.33 23.28
N VAL A 110 5.92 -18.19 23.75
CA VAL A 110 6.91 -18.87 22.89
C VAL A 110 6.21 -19.74 21.86
N ALA A 111 5.22 -20.54 22.27
CA ALA A 111 4.43 -21.37 21.36
C ALA A 111 3.69 -20.53 20.30
N HIS A 112 3.05 -19.42 20.70
CA HIS A 112 2.42 -18.50 19.77
C HIS A 112 3.42 -17.91 18.76
N GLN A 113 4.61 -17.53 19.21
CA GLN A 113 5.67 -17.02 18.32
C GLN A 113 6.22 -18.07 17.37
N GLU A 114 6.36 -19.32 17.82
CA GLU A 114 6.73 -20.46 16.97
C GLU A 114 5.67 -20.76 15.93
N GLU A 115 4.39 -20.71 16.29
CA GLU A 115 3.29 -20.88 15.36
C GLU A 115 3.28 -19.77 14.29
N GLU A 116 3.44 -18.51 14.68
CA GLU A 116 3.53 -17.39 13.74
C GLU A 116 4.75 -17.50 12.82
N ARG A 117 5.91 -17.94 13.33
CA ARG A 117 7.09 -18.23 12.50
C ARG A 117 6.81 -19.36 11.51
N ARG A 118 6.13 -20.43 11.95
CA ARG A 118 5.77 -21.56 11.09
C ARG A 118 4.79 -21.13 9.99
N ARG A 119 3.79 -20.31 10.32
CA ARG A 119 2.86 -19.72 9.34
C ARG A 119 3.59 -18.85 8.33
N PHE A 120 4.48 -17.98 8.80
CA PHE A 120 5.27 -17.12 7.92
C PHE A 120 6.20 -17.93 7.00
N ALA A 121 6.85 -18.97 7.53
CA ALA A 121 7.69 -19.88 6.74
C ALA A 121 6.87 -20.66 5.70
N ALA A 122 5.67 -21.13 6.05
CA ALA A 122 4.76 -21.80 5.11
C ALA A 122 4.36 -20.86 3.97
N VAL A 123 3.90 -19.64 4.28
CA VAL A 123 3.54 -18.63 3.29
C VAL A 123 4.74 -18.26 2.41
N ALA A 124 5.93 -18.12 2.99
CA ALA A 124 7.15 -17.84 2.22
C ALA A 124 7.53 -19.02 1.30
N SER A 125 7.34 -20.26 1.76
CA SER A 125 7.59 -21.46 0.93
C SER A 125 6.58 -21.59 -0.21
N GLU A 126 5.30 -21.28 0.03
CA GLU A 126 4.26 -21.24 -1.01
C GLU A 126 4.56 -20.15 -2.03
N GLN A 127 4.94 -18.95 -1.59
CA GLN A 127 5.36 -17.87 -2.49
C GLN A 127 6.58 -18.24 -3.32
N ASN A 128 7.58 -18.91 -2.74
CA ASN A 128 8.75 -19.37 -3.48
C ASN A 128 8.37 -20.47 -4.49
N ARG A 129 7.43 -21.36 -4.15
CA ARG A 129 6.92 -22.40 -5.07
C ARG A 129 6.14 -21.77 -6.22
N GLU A 130 5.22 -20.85 -5.95
CA GLU A 130 4.49 -20.11 -6.98
C GLU A 130 5.44 -19.34 -7.91
N VAL A 131 6.47 -18.71 -7.35
CA VAL A 131 7.49 -18.01 -8.16
C VAL A 131 8.32 -18.99 -8.99
N GLY A 132 8.63 -20.18 -8.46
CA GLY A 132 9.30 -21.25 -9.21
C GLY A 132 8.44 -21.78 -10.37
N GLU A 133 7.17 -22.08 -10.10
CA GLU A 133 6.19 -22.52 -11.12
C GLU A 133 5.96 -21.42 -12.18
N GLU A 134 5.87 -20.15 -11.78
CA GLU A 134 5.80 -19.01 -12.72
C GLU A 134 7.06 -18.95 -13.60
N GLN A 135 8.25 -19.19 -13.04
CA GLN A 135 9.51 -19.19 -13.81
C GLN A 135 9.62 -20.38 -14.76
N GLU A 136 9.18 -21.57 -14.35
CA GLU A 136 9.13 -22.76 -15.20
C GLU A 136 8.16 -22.54 -16.36
N GLN A 137 6.95 -22.01 -16.10
CA GLN A 137 5.99 -21.66 -17.14
C GLN A 137 6.52 -20.57 -18.09
N GLU A 138 7.22 -19.55 -17.58
CA GLU A 138 7.86 -18.54 -18.42
C GLU A 138 8.95 -19.18 -19.30
N GLN A 139 9.75 -20.12 -18.79
CA GLN A 139 10.76 -20.85 -19.58
C GLN A 139 10.14 -21.76 -20.64
N GLU A 140 9.09 -22.51 -20.31
CA GLU A 140 8.35 -23.34 -21.28
C GLU A 140 7.72 -22.50 -22.39
N GLN A 141 7.15 -21.34 -22.03
CA GLN A 141 6.61 -20.40 -23.02
C GLN A 141 7.70 -19.82 -23.92
N GLU A 142 8.87 -19.47 -23.35
CA GLU A 142 10.01 -19.00 -24.14
C GLU A 142 10.53 -20.09 -25.08
N GLN A 143 10.63 -21.35 -24.63
CA GLN A 143 11.01 -22.48 -25.47
C GLN A 143 10.00 -22.73 -26.60
N ALA A 144 8.71 -22.79 -26.29
CA ALA A 144 7.65 -22.95 -27.28
C ALA A 144 7.63 -21.81 -28.31
N GLN A 145 7.91 -20.57 -27.89
CA GLN A 145 8.05 -19.43 -28.80
C GLN A 145 9.28 -19.57 -29.71
N GLN A 146 10.41 -20.07 -29.19
CA GLN A 146 11.60 -20.32 -29.99
C GLN A 146 11.37 -21.43 -31.02
N GLU A 147 10.74 -22.53 -30.63
CA GLU A 147 10.36 -23.63 -31.53
C GLU A 147 9.39 -23.15 -32.61
N ALA A 148 8.36 -22.39 -32.25
CA ALA A 148 7.42 -21.82 -33.22
C ALA A 148 8.12 -20.87 -34.21
N GLN A 149 9.09 -20.07 -33.76
CA GLN A 149 9.90 -19.22 -34.64
C GLN A 149 10.78 -20.03 -35.58
N GLN A 150 11.39 -21.13 -35.10
CA GLN A 150 12.19 -22.03 -35.94
C GLN A 150 11.31 -22.69 -37.01
N TRP A 151 10.16 -23.25 -36.62
CA TRP A 151 9.21 -23.87 -37.54
C TRP A 151 8.70 -22.87 -38.60
N ALA A 152 8.41 -21.62 -38.20
CA ALA A 152 8.03 -20.57 -39.14
C ALA A 152 9.15 -20.24 -40.14
N ARG A 153 10.42 -20.21 -39.71
CA ARG A 153 11.57 -20.01 -40.61
C ARG A 153 11.71 -21.16 -41.59
N GLU A 154 11.53 -22.40 -41.15
CA GLU A 154 11.57 -23.58 -42.01
C GLU A 154 10.46 -23.56 -43.06
N GLN A 155 9.23 -23.19 -42.67
CA GLN A 155 8.11 -23.01 -43.61
C GLN A 155 8.41 -21.96 -44.67
N VAL A 156 8.94 -20.79 -44.27
CA VAL A 156 9.36 -19.74 -45.22
C VAL A 156 10.46 -20.27 -46.15
N HIS A 157 11.41 -21.03 -45.62
CA HIS A 157 12.49 -21.61 -46.43
C HIS A 157 11.96 -22.62 -47.44
N GLN A 158 11.05 -23.53 -47.03
CA GLN A 158 10.36 -24.48 -47.91
C GLN A 158 9.52 -23.77 -48.98
N GLN A 159 8.78 -22.72 -48.62
CA GLN A 159 8.03 -21.92 -49.58
C GLN A 159 8.97 -21.23 -50.59
N SER A 160 10.11 -20.70 -50.13
CA SER A 160 11.11 -20.10 -51.03
C SER A 160 11.68 -21.14 -52.00
N GLN A 161 11.98 -22.36 -51.53
CA GLN A 161 12.47 -23.45 -52.38
C GLN A 161 11.42 -23.93 -53.39
N ARG A 162 10.15 -24.02 -52.97
CA ARG A 162 9.05 -24.33 -53.89
C ARG A 162 8.84 -23.21 -54.91
N SER A 163 9.01 -21.95 -54.52
CA SER A 163 8.89 -20.80 -55.42
C SER A 163 10.04 -20.75 -56.43
N THR A 164 11.29 -21.03 -56.01
CA THR A 164 12.44 -21.11 -56.92
C THR A 164 12.32 -22.32 -57.84
N GLN A 165 11.85 -23.48 -57.37
CA GLN A 165 11.54 -24.61 -58.26
C GLN A 165 10.45 -24.27 -59.29
N LYS A 166 9.37 -23.60 -58.86
CA LYS A 166 8.32 -23.14 -59.79
C LYS A 166 8.86 -22.12 -60.78
N GLN A 167 9.73 -21.21 -60.35
CA GLN A 167 10.35 -20.20 -61.21
C GLN A 167 11.33 -20.83 -62.21
N ILE A 168 12.09 -21.85 -61.81
CA ILE A 168 12.94 -22.66 -62.69
C ILE A 168 12.09 -23.47 -63.69
N GLN A 169 10.96 -24.04 -63.26
CA GLN A 169 10.00 -24.71 -64.16
C GLN A 169 9.28 -23.75 -65.11
N GLN A 170 9.07 -22.49 -64.70
CA GLN A 170 8.48 -21.46 -65.56
C GLN A 170 9.51 -20.89 -66.55
N GLN A 171 10.78 -20.76 -66.16
CA GLN A 171 11.88 -20.35 -67.05
C GLN A 171 12.18 -21.39 -68.13
N THR A 172 11.93 -22.68 -67.88
CA THR A 172 12.05 -23.74 -68.89
C THR A 172 10.82 -23.88 -69.80
N ARG A 173 9.70 -23.20 -69.50
CA ARG A 173 8.46 -23.27 -70.27
C ARG A 173 8.04 -21.98 -70.97
N SER A 174 8.85 -20.92 -70.96
CA SER A 174 8.48 -19.63 -71.54
C SER A 174 9.57 -19.04 -72.44
N ILE A 175 9.92 -19.78 -73.49
CA ILE A 175 10.35 -19.17 -74.75
C ILE A 175 9.08 -19.09 -75.60
N HIS A 176 8.75 -17.89 -76.09
CA HIS A 176 7.59 -17.53 -76.93
C HIS A 176 6.42 -16.82 -76.25
N THR A 177 6.01 -15.76 -76.94
CA THR A 177 4.81 -14.91 -76.81
C THR A 177 4.98 -13.59 -76.07
N THR A 178 4.48 -12.58 -76.77
CA THR A 178 4.85 -11.18 -76.78
C THR A 178 3.74 -10.30 -76.18
N ARG A 179 4.17 -9.25 -75.47
CA ARG A 179 3.69 -7.86 -75.58
C ARG A 179 2.20 -7.57 -75.29
N ARG A 180 1.91 -7.00 -74.09
CA ARG A 180 0.89 -5.96 -73.79
C ARG A 180 1.09 -5.50 -72.34
N LEU A 181 1.62 -4.30 -72.08
CA LEU A 181 0.90 -3.03 -71.84
C LEU A 181 -0.18 -3.13 -70.75
N GLY A 182 0.05 -2.47 -69.60
CA GLY A 182 -1.03 -1.96 -68.75
C GLY A 182 -0.84 -2.07 -67.23
N MET A 183 -0.62 -0.91 -66.61
CA MET A 183 -1.08 -0.47 -65.27
C MET A 183 -0.14 -0.63 -64.04
N PRO A 184 0.08 0.47 -63.27
CA PRO A 184 0.79 0.44 -61.99
C PRO A 184 -0.20 0.07 -60.86
N ALA A 185 0.02 -1.07 -60.21
CA ALA A 185 -0.72 -1.46 -59.01
C ALA A 185 -0.09 -0.80 -57.78
N GLN A 186 -0.91 0.00 -57.10
CA GLN A 186 -0.64 0.72 -55.86
C GLN A 186 0.03 -0.15 -54.78
N ALA A 187 1.00 0.45 -54.10
CA ALA A 187 1.58 -0.05 -52.88
C ALA A 187 0.47 -0.31 -51.83
N PRO A 188 0.47 -1.44 -51.11
CA PRO A 188 -0.39 -1.62 -49.97
C PRO A 188 0.05 -0.61 -48.91
N ALA A 189 -0.81 0.38 -48.67
CA ALA A 189 -0.69 1.29 -47.54
C ALA A 189 -0.50 0.47 -46.25
N PRO A 190 0.35 0.90 -45.31
CA PRO A 190 0.47 0.24 -44.03
C PRO A 190 -0.91 0.22 -43.40
N GLN A 191 -1.42 -0.98 -43.10
CA GLN A 191 -2.62 -1.12 -42.31
C GLN A 191 -2.33 -0.43 -40.97
N GLU A 192 -2.92 0.75 -40.79
CA GLU A 192 -3.11 1.38 -39.51
C GLU A 192 -3.69 0.31 -38.60
N GLN A 193 -2.86 -0.21 -37.69
CA GLN A 193 -3.32 -1.02 -36.58
C GLN A 193 -4.19 -0.08 -35.75
N THR A 194 -5.50 -0.11 -36.01
CA THR A 194 -6.48 0.47 -35.12
C THR A 194 -6.25 -0.22 -33.78
N GLU A 195 -5.61 0.47 -32.84
CA GLU A 195 -5.35 -0.07 -31.52
C GLU A 195 -6.67 -0.61 -30.98
N PRO A 196 -6.73 -1.87 -30.52
CA PRO A 196 -7.94 -2.42 -29.93
C PRO A 196 -8.40 -1.44 -28.84
N PRO A 197 -9.72 -1.19 -28.71
CA PRO A 197 -10.22 -0.24 -27.74
C PRO A 197 -9.58 -0.56 -26.40
N LEU A 198 -8.88 0.42 -25.81
CA LEU A 198 -8.16 0.27 -24.56
C LEU A 198 -9.10 -0.39 -23.55
N LYS A 199 -8.89 -1.68 -23.28
CA LYS A 199 -9.62 -2.37 -22.22
C LYS A 199 -9.39 -1.57 -20.95
N GLU A 200 -10.47 -1.12 -20.34
CA GLU A 200 -10.38 -0.40 -19.07
C GLU A 200 -9.57 -1.22 -18.07
N TRP A 201 -8.76 -0.58 -17.22
CA TRP A 201 -7.85 -1.26 -16.29
C TRP A 201 -8.53 -2.40 -15.50
N ASN A 202 -9.81 -2.21 -15.18
CA ASN A 202 -10.63 -3.16 -14.41
C ASN A 202 -11.01 -4.41 -15.20
N GLN A 203 -11.07 -4.33 -16.54
CA GLN A 203 -11.41 -5.44 -17.43
C GLN A 203 -10.17 -6.26 -17.83
N MET A 204 -8.97 -5.70 -17.66
CA MET A 204 -7.74 -6.41 -17.98
C MET A 204 -7.48 -7.56 -17.00
N SER A 205 -7.01 -8.70 -17.51
CA SER A 205 -6.58 -9.82 -16.68
C SER A 205 -5.36 -9.43 -15.82
N ARG A 206 -5.10 -10.16 -14.73
CA ARG A 206 -3.92 -9.91 -13.89
C ARG A 206 -2.61 -10.06 -14.70
N ALA A 207 -2.59 -10.97 -15.67
CA ALA A 207 -1.47 -11.17 -16.58
C ALA A 207 -1.28 -9.99 -17.54
N GLU A 208 -2.36 -9.47 -18.13
CA GLU A 208 -2.32 -8.27 -19.00
C GLU A 208 -1.81 -7.04 -18.23
N ARG A 209 -2.29 -6.83 -16.99
CA ARG A 209 -1.80 -5.77 -16.09
C ARG A 209 -0.31 -5.93 -15.77
N LYS A 210 0.13 -7.15 -15.43
CA LYS A 210 1.55 -7.46 -15.14
C LYS A 210 2.41 -7.18 -16.39
N GLY A 211 1.94 -7.56 -17.57
CA GLY A 211 2.59 -7.33 -18.86
C GLY A 211 2.78 -5.84 -19.19
N LEU A 212 1.72 -5.02 -19.05
CA LEU A 212 1.80 -3.57 -19.29
C LEU A 212 2.78 -2.88 -18.33
N VAL A 213 2.70 -3.19 -17.03
CA VAL A 213 3.63 -2.63 -16.04
C VAL A 213 5.06 -3.08 -16.32
N ASN A 214 5.30 -4.34 -16.70
CA ASN A 214 6.63 -4.85 -17.02
C ASN A 214 7.19 -4.22 -18.32
N LYS A 215 6.36 -4.03 -19.35
CA LYS A 215 6.76 -3.37 -20.61
C LYS A 215 7.18 -1.92 -20.36
N ALA A 216 6.35 -1.16 -19.63
CA ALA A 216 6.61 0.24 -19.30
C ALA A 216 7.82 0.41 -18.34
N THR A 217 7.95 -0.45 -17.33
CA THR A 217 9.13 -0.45 -16.44
C THR A 217 10.41 -0.78 -17.19
N THR A 218 10.36 -1.70 -18.14
CA THR A 218 11.54 -2.05 -18.95
C THR A 218 11.96 -0.90 -19.86
N SER A 219 11.01 -0.17 -20.46
CA SER A 219 11.35 1.01 -21.28
C SER A 219 11.94 2.15 -20.45
N GLU A 220 11.37 2.43 -19.28
CA GLU A 220 11.88 3.46 -18.35
C GLU A 220 13.26 3.10 -17.78
N LEU A 221 13.46 1.85 -17.36
CA LEU A 221 14.79 1.38 -16.92
C LEU A 221 15.83 1.42 -18.06
N ARG A 222 15.42 1.20 -19.32
CA ARG A 222 16.30 1.37 -20.49
C ARG A 222 16.65 2.85 -20.71
N GLN A 223 15.70 3.75 -20.52
CA GLN A 223 15.94 5.19 -20.62
C GLN A 223 16.89 5.69 -19.52
N LEU A 224 16.64 5.32 -18.26
CA LEU A 224 17.53 5.62 -17.13
C LEU A 224 18.96 5.09 -17.34
N ARG A 225 19.11 3.90 -17.94
CA ARG A 225 20.43 3.37 -18.30
C ARG A 225 21.14 4.20 -19.37
N ARG A 226 20.41 4.72 -20.37
CA ARG A 226 20.97 5.59 -21.42
C ARG A 226 21.42 6.92 -20.82
N GLU A 227 20.61 7.51 -19.95
CA GLU A 227 20.90 8.80 -19.31
C GLU A 227 22.11 8.73 -18.37
N ARG A 228 22.24 7.64 -17.59
CA ARG A 228 23.32 7.49 -16.59
C ARG A 228 24.64 6.94 -17.13
N LYS A 229 24.80 6.81 -18.46
CA LYS A 229 26.05 6.40 -19.14
C LYS A 229 26.80 5.24 -18.45
N GLY A 230 26.08 4.19 -18.02
CA GLY A 230 26.68 2.96 -17.48
C GLY A 230 26.69 2.79 -15.95
N GLN A 231 26.19 3.74 -15.16
CA GLN A 231 26.00 3.48 -13.72
C GLN A 231 24.94 2.37 -13.48
N LYS A 232 25.23 1.48 -12.53
CA LYS A 232 24.33 0.37 -12.16
C LYS A 232 23.10 0.92 -11.43
N ILE A 233 21.91 0.60 -11.94
CA ILE A 233 20.63 0.91 -11.27
C ILE A 233 20.46 0.00 -10.05
N THR A 234 20.22 0.61 -8.88
CA THR A 234 20.05 -0.11 -7.62
C THR A 234 18.71 -0.86 -7.57
N GLN A 235 18.59 -1.88 -6.71
CA GLN A 235 17.33 -2.62 -6.54
C GLN A 235 16.20 -1.75 -5.96
N GLN A 236 16.53 -0.73 -5.16
CA GLN A 236 15.56 0.23 -4.63
C GLN A 236 14.97 1.10 -5.74
N GLU A 237 15.82 1.66 -6.62
CA GLU A 237 15.36 2.44 -7.77
C GLU A 237 14.49 1.63 -8.73
N LYS A 238 14.79 0.35 -8.94
CA LYS A 238 13.92 -0.56 -9.72
C LYS A 238 12.55 -0.75 -9.07
N LYS A 239 12.49 -0.84 -7.74
CA LYS A 239 11.22 -0.96 -7.00
C LYS A 239 10.43 0.35 -7.04
N GLU A 240 11.11 1.50 -6.96
CA GLU A 240 10.48 2.83 -7.03
C GLU A 240 9.92 3.12 -8.41
N THR A 241 10.70 2.91 -9.48
CA THR A 241 10.24 3.05 -10.87
C THR A 241 9.06 2.13 -11.17
N LYS A 242 9.07 0.89 -10.67
CA LYS A 242 7.92 -0.03 -10.79
C LYS A 242 6.69 0.45 -10.03
N ARG A 243 6.86 1.05 -8.85
CA ARG A 243 5.74 1.65 -8.09
C ARG A 243 5.17 2.88 -8.80
N ASP A 244 6.03 3.76 -9.29
CA ASP A 244 5.62 4.99 -9.97
C ASP A 244 4.87 4.70 -11.27
N ILE A 245 5.41 3.80 -12.12
CA ILE A 245 4.77 3.39 -13.37
C ILE A 245 3.44 2.69 -13.13
N LYS A 246 3.36 1.85 -12.09
CA LYS A 246 2.08 1.24 -11.68
C LYS A 246 1.07 2.32 -11.26
N GLY A 247 1.50 3.35 -10.53
CA GLY A 247 0.66 4.48 -10.15
C GLY A 247 0.22 5.32 -11.35
N ARG A 248 1.13 5.59 -12.29
CA ARG A 248 0.87 6.34 -13.52
C ARG A 248 -0.09 5.62 -14.45
N LEU A 249 0.16 4.35 -14.78
CA LEU A 249 -0.74 3.54 -15.61
C LEU A 249 -2.12 3.42 -14.99
N ARG A 250 -2.19 3.29 -13.66
CA ARG A 250 -3.46 3.27 -12.95
C ARG A 250 -4.21 4.60 -13.05
N ARG A 251 -3.51 5.74 -12.97
CA ARG A 251 -4.10 7.07 -13.17
C ARG A 251 -4.59 7.27 -14.60
N GLU A 252 -3.77 6.91 -15.59
CA GLU A 252 -4.09 7.01 -17.01
C GLU A 252 -5.28 6.10 -17.40
N LEU A 253 -5.36 4.88 -16.86
CA LEU A 253 -6.34 3.88 -17.28
C LEU A 253 -7.62 3.85 -16.44
N ILE A 254 -7.60 4.35 -15.19
CA ILE A 254 -8.82 4.49 -14.36
C ILE A 254 -9.40 5.92 -14.49
N GLY A 255 -8.64 6.85 -15.06
CA GLY A 255 -8.98 8.26 -15.12
C GLY A 255 -8.63 8.98 -13.80
N GLU A 256 -8.10 10.20 -13.93
CA GLU A 256 -7.93 11.13 -12.81
C GLU A 256 -9.31 11.63 -12.36
N GLY A 257 -9.97 10.86 -11.50
CA GLY A 257 -11.36 11.12 -11.15
C GLY A 257 -11.64 11.40 -9.68
N ILE A 258 -11.38 10.44 -8.79
CA ILE A 258 -12.22 10.38 -7.56
C ILE A 258 -11.46 10.08 -6.27
N PHE A 259 -10.22 9.60 -6.33
CA PHE A 259 -9.44 9.32 -5.11
C PHE A 259 -7.99 9.79 -5.27
N GLN A 260 -7.70 10.99 -4.74
CA GLN A 260 -6.32 11.52 -4.70
C GLN A 260 -5.39 10.66 -3.82
N ASP A 261 -5.96 9.90 -2.88
CA ASP A 261 -5.22 9.02 -1.98
C ASP A 261 -5.58 7.55 -2.21
N GLU A 262 -4.59 6.73 -2.61
CA GLU A 262 -4.71 5.26 -2.64
C GLU A 262 -5.19 4.71 -1.29
N LYS A 263 -4.75 5.35 -0.20
CA LYS A 263 -5.16 5.00 1.17
C LYS A 263 -6.65 5.18 1.40
N GLN A 264 -7.29 6.19 0.79
CA GLN A 264 -8.73 6.40 0.94
C GLN A 264 -9.54 5.32 0.23
N LEU A 265 -9.13 4.96 -1.00
CA LEU A 265 -9.76 3.87 -1.74
C LEU A 265 -9.63 2.54 -1.00
N GLN A 266 -8.43 2.21 -0.50
CA GLN A 266 -8.22 1.00 0.30
C GLN A 266 -9.04 1.01 1.59
N LYS A 267 -9.16 2.16 2.26
CA LYS A 267 -10.00 2.31 3.45
C LYS A 267 -11.47 2.05 3.14
N LEU A 268 -12.00 2.60 2.03
CA LEU A 268 -13.39 2.37 1.61
C LEU A 268 -13.66 0.91 1.26
N LEU A 269 -12.77 0.26 0.50
CA LEU A 269 -12.88 -1.17 0.19
C LEU A 269 -12.79 -2.05 1.44
N THR A 270 -11.97 -1.65 2.42
CA THR A 270 -11.87 -2.35 3.71
C THR A 270 -13.13 -2.17 4.56
N GLU A 271 -13.70 -0.96 4.58
CA GLU A 271 -14.97 -0.67 5.26
C GLU A 271 -16.15 -1.42 4.63
N GLU A 272 -16.21 -1.49 3.30
CA GLU A 272 -17.21 -2.29 2.59
C GLU A 272 -17.07 -3.78 2.92
N GLY A 273 -15.84 -4.32 2.90
CA GLY A 273 -15.57 -5.70 3.29
C GLY A 273 -16.00 -6.01 4.73
N ARG A 274 -15.80 -5.06 5.65
CA ARG A 274 -16.29 -5.16 7.04
C ARG A 274 -17.81 -5.13 7.11
N ARG A 275 -18.48 -4.26 6.36
CA ARG A 275 -19.95 -4.21 6.29
C ARG A 275 -20.55 -5.51 5.77
N ARG A 276 -19.99 -6.08 4.69
CA ARG A 276 -20.45 -7.38 4.16
C ARG A 276 -20.25 -8.50 5.17
N LYS A 277 -19.09 -8.53 5.84
CA LYS A 277 -18.81 -9.48 6.92
C LYS A 277 -19.81 -9.35 8.08
N GLN A 278 -20.15 -8.13 8.49
CA GLN A 278 -21.17 -7.88 9.53
C GLN A 278 -22.58 -8.30 9.09
N ALA A 279 -22.90 -8.20 7.80
CA ALA A 279 -24.16 -8.62 7.23
C ALA A 279 -24.22 -10.14 6.90
N GLY A 280 -23.17 -10.91 7.16
CA GLY A 280 -23.09 -12.33 6.81
C GLY A 280 -23.02 -12.60 5.30
N LEU A 281 -22.70 -11.60 4.49
CA LEU A 281 -22.56 -11.73 3.03
C LEU A 281 -21.18 -12.31 2.67
N PRO A 282 -21.08 -13.09 1.57
CA PRO A 282 -19.80 -13.55 1.05
C PRO A 282 -18.93 -12.38 0.59
N ARG A 283 -17.64 -12.67 0.39
CA ARG A 283 -16.65 -11.70 -0.11
C ARG A 283 -17.10 -11.19 -1.48
N ALA A 284 -17.03 -9.86 -1.68
CA ALA A 284 -17.53 -9.23 -2.90
C ALA A 284 -16.85 -9.80 -4.16
N THR A 285 -17.64 -10.16 -5.16
CA THR A 285 -17.13 -10.51 -6.50
C THR A 285 -16.52 -9.27 -7.17
N ASP A 286 -15.70 -9.45 -8.20
CA ASP A 286 -15.07 -8.31 -8.87
C ASP A 286 -16.09 -7.42 -9.58
N GLU A 287 -17.20 -7.98 -10.08
CA GLU A 287 -18.33 -7.23 -10.63
C GLU A 287 -19.08 -6.40 -9.57
N GLU A 288 -19.19 -6.91 -8.35
CA GLU A 288 -19.80 -6.15 -7.25
C GLU A 288 -18.90 -5.01 -6.80
N LYS A 289 -17.57 -5.21 -6.80
CA LYS A 289 -16.61 -4.13 -6.51
C LYS A 289 -16.66 -3.05 -7.59
N THR A 290 -16.77 -3.41 -8.87
CA THR A 290 -16.91 -2.41 -9.93
C THR A 290 -18.24 -1.65 -9.78
N ARG A 291 -19.35 -2.34 -9.52
CA ARG A 291 -20.64 -1.67 -9.21
C ARG A 291 -20.58 -0.76 -7.99
N PHE A 292 -19.88 -1.18 -6.92
CA PHE A 292 -19.67 -0.36 -5.74
C PHE A 292 -18.88 0.92 -6.06
N LEU A 293 -17.80 0.77 -6.85
CA LEU A 293 -17.00 1.90 -7.30
C LEU A 293 -17.78 2.82 -8.24
N GLU A 294 -18.51 2.28 -9.22
CA GLU A 294 -19.42 3.04 -10.10
C GLU A 294 -20.50 3.78 -9.30
N GLY A 295 -21.05 3.16 -8.25
CA GLY A 295 -22.00 3.79 -7.34
C GLY A 295 -21.39 4.94 -6.53
N LEU A 296 -20.09 4.90 -6.27
CA LEU A 296 -19.36 6.04 -5.69
C LEU A 296 -19.14 7.15 -6.72
N GLN A 297 -18.94 6.82 -8.00
CA GLN A 297 -18.81 7.81 -9.08
C GLN A 297 -20.13 8.48 -9.44
N ARG A 298 -21.24 7.73 -9.38
CA ARG A 298 -22.59 8.22 -9.66
C ARG A 298 -23.22 8.95 -8.49
N LYS A 299 -22.49 9.28 -7.42
CA LYS A 299 -23.06 10.12 -6.36
C LYS A 299 -23.42 11.49 -6.96
N PRO A 300 -24.72 11.81 -7.06
CA PRO A 300 -25.12 13.13 -7.50
C PRO A 300 -24.61 14.13 -6.46
N GLU A 301 -24.32 15.35 -6.92
CA GLU A 301 -23.95 16.53 -6.13
C GLU A 301 -25.00 16.95 -5.07
N SER A 302 -25.92 16.07 -4.69
CA SER A 302 -27.05 16.36 -3.82
C SER A 302 -26.98 15.59 -2.51
N THR A 303 -27.12 16.35 -1.43
CA THR A 303 -27.39 15.91 -0.05
C THR A 303 -26.23 15.24 0.67
N GLY A 304 -25.41 16.10 1.28
CA GLY A 304 -24.46 15.72 2.31
C GLY A 304 -25.11 14.81 3.35
N LEU A 305 -24.30 13.86 3.84
CA LEU A 305 -24.62 12.86 4.85
C LEU A 305 -25.25 13.46 6.13
N PHE A 306 -25.12 14.77 6.33
CA PHE A 306 -25.79 15.54 7.38
C PHE A 306 -27.31 15.71 7.18
N GLY A 307 -27.81 15.80 5.94
CA GLY A 307 -29.24 15.97 5.66
C GLY A 307 -30.09 14.72 5.92
N ARG A 308 -29.49 13.52 5.93
CA ARG A 308 -30.19 12.26 6.24
C ARG A 308 -30.29 11.95 7.74
N ILE A 309 -29.43 12.56 8.56
CA ILE A 309 -29.45 12.33 10.02
C ILE A 309 -30.40 13.32 10.71
N PHE A 310 -30.49 14.55 10.20
CA PHE A 310 -31.35 15.60 10.76
C PHE A 310 -32.64 15.78 9.96
N GLY A 311 -33.38 14.68 9.80
CA GLY A 311 -34.68 14.66 9.13
C GLY A 311 -35.51 15.91 9.43
N ALA A 312 -35.70 16.71 8.37
CA ALA A 312 -36.62 17.82 8.38
C ALA A 312 -38.04 17.25 8.52
N LYS A 313 -38.63 17.44 9.70
CA LYS A 313 -40.07 17.62 9.82
C LYS A 313 -40.37 19.04 9.38
N GLN A 314 -41.03 19.18 8.23
CA GLN A 314 -42.11 20.16 8.13
C GLN A 314 -43.32 19.60 8.86
#